data_AF-A0A0Q0CJ68-F1
#
_entry.id   AF-A0A0Q0CJ68-F1
#
_cell.length_a   1.000
_cell.length_b   1.000
_cell.length_c   1.000
_cell.angle_alpha   90.00
_cell.angle_beta   90.00
_cell.angle_gamma   90.00
#
_symmetry.space_group_name_H-M   'P 1'
#
loop_
_entity.id
_entity.type
_entity.pdbx_description
1 polymer ?
#
loop_
_entity_poly.entity_id
_entity_poly.type
_entity_poly.pdbx_seq_one_letter_code
_entity_poly.pdbx_strand_id
1 'polypeptide(L)'
;GVRLIGPKPEWVRADGGEAGLHPSNIHDNPYAIGAVDFTGDMPVILGPDGPSLGGFVCPVTIIEADLWQPGQLKAGDKVRFYPVSVEACHAAMNSQGPLPQGPLNTSGSGLVREGTIPGTENASDVPASSRASSLPHKVASLPSPIILDIGQGDKRLVARLSGDTHLLLEIGAPELDLVLRLRGHALMLALEAKALAGVIDLTPGIRSLQVHYRPEQLPLDQLLVIIAGEWDAVCAAKDLQVASRIVHLPLSWDDPACQLAIEKYMTTVRKDAPWCPSNLEFIRRINDLPNLNEVQRTVFDASYLVMGLGDVYLGAPVATPLDPRHRLVTTKYNPARTWTAENSVGIGGAYMCVYGMEGPGGYQFVGRTLQMWNRYREVAAFEGKPWLLRFFDQIRFYPVSADELLRIRRDFPLGRFALNIEHSTLNLADYQTFLTREADGIAAFRAQQQGAFNAERERWIANGQADFQSDEGVAPYIEELPLQAGQQGVESHIAGNLWQVQVQPGERVEAGDVLVILESMKMEIPLLAPVAGVVQEVRVQPGSAVRAGQRVVVLAAD
;
A
#
# COMPACT_ATOMS: atom_id res chain seq x y z
N GLY A 1 -2.22 3.31 9.25
CA GLY A 1 -2.86 4.44 8.55
C GLY A 1 -4.30 4.61 9.03
N VAL A 2 -4.82 5.84 8.99
CA VAL A 2 -6.17 6.21 9.43
C VAL A 2 -7.07 6.40 8.22
N ARG A 3 -8.09 5.56 8.05
CA ARG A 3 -9.04 5.68 6.93
C ARG A 3 -9.98 6.86 7.16
N LEU A 4 -10.31 7.57 6.07
CA LEU A 4 -11.20 8.71 6.07
C LEU A 4 -12.45 8.41 5.22
N ILE A 5 -13.58 8.97 5.64
CA ILE A 5 -14.83 8.97 4.86
C ILE A 5 -15.13 10.42 4.48
N GLY A 6 -15.33 10.69 3.20
CA GLY A 6 -15.43 12.06 2.70
C GLY A 6 -15.96 12.15 1.26
N PRO A 7 -15.89 13.35 0.65
CA PRO A 7 -16.30 13.55 -0.73
C PRO A 7 -15.46 12.70 -1.68
N LYS A 8 -16.10 12.22 -2.75
CA LYS A 8 -15.40 11.49 -3.82
C LYS A 8 -14.51 12.42 -4.63
N PRO A 9 -13.32 11.97 -5.05
CA PRO A 9 -12.47 12.72 -5.96
C PRO A 9 -13.11 12.82 -7.36
N GLU A 10 -12.89 13.96 -8.00
CA GLU A 10 -13.15 14.14 -9.43
C GLU A 10 -11.84 13.90 -10.18
N TRP A 11 -11.77 12.82 -10.95
CA TRP A 11 -10.56 12.40 -11.63
C TRP A 11 -10.40 13.10 -12.99
N VAL A 12 -9.20 13.64 -13.25
CA VAL A 12 -8.84 14.29 -14.52
C VAL A 12 -8.41 13.30 -15.61
N ARG A 13 -8.32 12.02 -15.28
CA ARG A 13 -7.90 10.92 -16.17
C ARG A 13 -8.92 9.79 -16.09
N ALA A 14 -9.11 9.08 -17.20
CA ALA A 14 -10.11 8.01 -17.30
C ALA A 14 -9.67 6.70 -16.62
N ASP A 15 -8.36 6.45 -16.55
CA ASP A 15 -7.76 5.23 -15.98
C ASP A 15 -6.28 5.45 -15.65
N GLY A 16 -5.67 4.50 -14.96
CA GLY A 16 -4.26 4.46 -14.54
C GLY A 16 -3.26 4.01 -15.63
N GLY A 17 -3.72 3.62 -16.82
CA GLY A 17 -2.88 2.99 -17.85
C GLY A 17 -2.25 1.67 -17.38
N GLU A 18 -0.98 1.42 -17.71
CA GLU A 18 -0.23 0.22 -17.29
C GLU A 18 -0.11 0.06 -15.75
N ALA A 19 -0.34 1.13 -14.99
CA ALA A 19 -0.35 1.08 -13.53
C ALA A 19 -1.65 0.53 -12.91
N GLY A 20 -2.75 0.48 -13.68
CA GLY A 20 -4.03 -0.06 -13.23
C GLY A 20 -5.25 0.60 -13.88
N LEU A 21 -6.44 0.01 -13.68
CA LEU A 21 -7.69 0.51 -14.26
C LEU A 21 -8.21 1.78 -13.58
N HIS A 22 -7.93 1.96 -12.29
CA HIS A 22 -8.49 3.07 -11.54
C HIS A 22 -7.73 4.37 -11.84
N PRO A 23 -8.38 5.52 -12.02
CA PRO A 23 -7.72 6.80 -12.24
C PRO A 23 -6.71 7.22 -11.16
N SER A 24 -6.90 6.73 -9.93
CA SER A 24 -5.95 6.97 -8.84
C SER A 24 -4.66 6.17 -8.95
N ASN A 25 -4.60 5.16 -9.84
CA ASN A 25 -3.41 4.34 -10.01
C ASN A 25 -2.29 5.13 -10.71
N ILE A 26 -1.09 4.97 -10.15
CA ILE A 26 0.16 5.51 -10.69
C ILE A 26 1.23 4.42 -10.66
N HIS A 27 2.26 4.58 -11.49
CA HIS A 27 3.46 3.77 -11.38
C HIS A 27 4.05 3.96 -9.98
N ASP A 28 4.26 2.83 -9.30
CA ASP A 28 4.47 2.85 -7.87
C ASP A 28 5.64 3.78 -7.45
N ASN A 29 5.38 4.64 -6.49
CA ASN A 29 6.32 5.63 -5.98
C ASN A 29 6.40 5.58 -4.45
N PRO A 30 7.43 6.18 -3.85
CA PRO A 30 7.54 6.27 -2.40
C PRO A 30 6.52 7.25 -1.82
N TYR A 31 6.03 6.94 -0.62
CA TYR A 31 5.14 7.77 0.15
C TYR A 31 5.85 8.41 1.33
N ALA A 32 5.53 9.67 1.59
CA ALA A 32 5.92 10.34 2.82
C ALA A 32 5.00 9.92 3.98
N ILE A 33 5.55 9.87 5.19
CA ILE A 33 4.74 9.71 6.40
C ILE A 33 3.81 10.93 6.52
N GLY A 34 2.52 10.68 6.77
CA GLY A 34 1.48 11.70 6.79
C GLY A 34 0.82 11.97 5.44
N ALA A 35 1.25 11.31 4.36
CA ALA A 35 0.58 11.41 3.07
C ALA A 35 -0.86 10.90 3.15
N VAL A 36 -1.77 11.58 2.45
CA VAL A 36 -3.16 11.13 2.31
C VAL A 36 -3.28 10.36 1.02
N ASP A 37 -3.26 9.04 1.11
CA ASP A 37 -3.25 8.11 -0.03
C ASP A 37 -4.67 7.76 -0.49
N PHE A 38 -4.92 7.79 -1.80
CA PHE A 38 -6.22 7.46 -2.39
C PHE A 38 -6.23 6.04 -2.99
N THR A 39 -6.51 5.05 -2.13
CA THR A 39 -6.66 3.65 -2.52
C THR A 39 -7.99 3.44 -3.25
N GLY A 40 -8.01 3.73 -4.54
CA GLY A 40 -9.26 3.94 -5.28
C GLY A 40 -9.85 5.33 -4.99
N ASP A 41 -11.12 5.37 -4.62
CA ASP A 41 -11.82 6.60 -4.21
C ASP A 41 -11.78 6.84 -2.69
N MET A 42 -11.11 5.96 -1.94
CA MET A 42 -11.06 6.02 -0.48
C MET A 42 -9.74 6.60 0.03
N PRO A 43 -9.75 7.73 0.76
CA PRO A 43 -8.55 8.31 1.34
C PRO A 43 -8.13 7.63 2.65
N VAL A 44 -6.82 7.48 2.83
CA VAL A 44 -6.18 6.96 4.05
C VAL A 44 -4.96 7.80 4.40
N ILE A 45 -4.87 8.30 5.63
CA ILE A 45 -3.66 8.95 6.14
C ILE A 45 -2.62 7.86 6.45
N LEU A 46 -1.45 7.93 5.83
CA LEU A 46 -0.35 7.01 6.08
C LEU A 46 0.38 7.42 7.36
N GLY A 47 0.45 6.50 8.32
CA GLY A 47 1.16 6.72 9.59
C GLY A 47 2.58 6.16 9.55
N PRO A 48 3.32 6.18 10.69
CA PRO A 48 4.69 5.65 10.76
C PRO A 48 4.81 4.16 10.39
N ASP A 49 3.80 3.35 10.72
CA ASP A 49 3.70 1.93 10.29
C ASP A 49 3.01 1.79 8.92
N GLY A 50 2.99 2.85 8.12
CA GLY A 50 2.37 2.90 6.81
C GLY A 50 3.22 2.23 5.71
N PRO A 51 2.60 1.97 4.54
CA PRO A 51 3.32 1.52 3.36
C PRO A 51 4.39 2.55 2.95
N SER A 52 5.56 2.06 2.53
CA SER A 52 6.63 2.92 2.00
C SER A 52 6.48 3.18 0.50
N LEU A 53 6.18 2.16 -0.29
CA LEU A 53 6.05 2.23 -1.74
C LEU A 53 4.65 1.76 -2.13
N GLY A 54 3.99 2.46 -3.05
CA GLY A 54 2.68 2.06 -3.54
C GLY A 54 2.26 2.81 -4.80
N GLY A 55 1.18 2.35 -5.43
CA GLY A 55 0.75 2.82 -6.76
C GLY A 55 -0.60 3.52 -6.76
N PHE A 56 -0.78 4.41 -5.80
CA PHE A 56 -1.92 5.30 -5.64
C PHE A 56 -1.46 6.74 -5.41
N VAL A 57 -2.23 7.72 -5.87
CA VAL A 57 -1.88 9.14 -5.71
C VAL A 57 -2.05 9.64 -4.28
N CYS A 58 -1.14 10.53 -3.88
CA CYS A 58 -1.18 11.27 -2.61
C CYS A 58 -1.27 12.78 -2.87
N PRO A 59 -2.46 13.41 -2.88
CA PRO A 59 -2.61 14.83 -3.21
C PRO A 59 -2.08 15.79 -2.12
N VAL A 60 -2.03 15.36 -0.87
CA VAL A 60 -1.59 16.18 0.26
C VAL A 60 -0.80 15.35 1.27
N THR A 61 0.06 16.00 2.05
CA THR A 61 0.83 15.40 3.14
C THR A 61 0.72 16.28 4.37
N ILE A 62 0.45 15.66 5.52
CA ILE A 62 0.42 16.34 6.82
C ILE A 62 1.85 16.74 7.18
N ILE A 63 2.04 18.00 7.58
CA ILE A 63 3.35 18.51 7.98
C ILE A 63 3.88 17.81 9.23
N GLU A 64 5.20 17.74 9.38
CA GLU A 64 5.85 17.03 10.50
C GLU A 64 5.29 17.48 11.87
N ALA A 65 5.10 18.79 12.05
CA ALA A 65 4.59 19.37 13.30
C ALA A 65 3.17 18.91 13.69
N ASP A 66 2.37 18.44 12.73
CA ASP A 66 0.98 18.02 12.95
C ASP A 66 0.79 16.50 12.91
N LEU A 67 1.86 15.70 12.68
CA LEU A 67 1.79 14.24 12.59
C LEU A 67 1.29 13.54 13.87
N TRP A 68 1.35 14.21 15.03
CA TRP A 68 0.80 13.68 16.27
C TRP A 68 -0.73 13.68 16.28
N GLN A 69 -1.38 14.59 15.54
CA GLN A 69 -2.83 14.77 15.59
C GLN A 69 -3.60 13.55 15.07
N PRO A 70 -3.23 12.91 13.93
CA PRO A 70 -3.85 11.68 13.48
C PRO A 70 -3.82 10.55 14.52
N GLY A 71 -2.77 10.50 15.36
CA GLY A 71 -2.66 9.52 16.45
C GLY A 71 -3.68 9.70 17.57
N GLN A 72 -4.42 10.82 17.59
CA GLN A 72 -5.48 11.10 18.57
C GLN A 72 -6.90 10.85 18.03
N LEU A 73 -7.03 10.51 16.75
CA LEU A 73 -8.33 10.31 16.10
C LEU A 73 -8.98 9.00 16.53
N LYS A 74 -10.30 9.04 16.68
CA LYS A 74 -11.17 7.89 16.90
C LYS A 74 -12.17 7.76 15.75
N ALA A 75 -12.70 6.57 15.55
CA ALA A 75 -13.76 6.35 14.58
C ALA A 75 -14.95 7.29 14.86
N GLY A 76 -15.41 8.00 13.83
CA GLY A 76 -16.47 9.01 13.93
C GLY A 76 -15.98 10.45 14.17
N ASP A 77 -14.70 10.67 14.49
CA ASP A 77 -14.14 12.02 14.56
C ASP A 77 -14.18 12.70 13.19
N LYS A 78 -14.38 14.03 13.20
CA LYS A 78 -14.38 14.86 12.00
C LYS A 78 -13.07 15.63 11.90
N VAL A 79 -12.49 15.68 10.70
CA VAL A 79 -11.24 16.39 10.42
C VAL A 79 -11.40 17.31 9.21
N ARG A 80 -10.59 18.37 9.14
CA ARG A 80 -10.49 19.26 7.99
C ARG A 80 -9.02 19.64 7.77
N PHE A 81 -8.53 19.44 6.55
CA PHE A 81 -7.17 19.83 6.18
C PHE A 81 -7.10 21.32 5.84
N TYR A 82 -6.01 21.96 6.24
CA TYR A 82 -5.73 23.36 5.94
C TYR A 82 -4.40 23.46 5.19
N PRO A 83 -4.34 24.19 4.05
CA PRO A 83 -3.09 24.39 3.34
C PRO A 83 -2.16 25.33 4.13
N VAL A 84 -0.87 25.00 4.13
CA VAL A 84 0.20 25.74 4.79
C VAL A 84 1.34 25.99 3.81
N SER A 85 2.07 27.09 4.01
CA SER A 85 3.29 27.40 3.26
C SER A 85 4.45 26.56 3.82
N VAL A 86 5.25 25.97 2.93
CA VAL A 86 6.45 25.21 3.30
C VAL A 86 7.48 26.14 3.97
N GLU A 87 7.65 27.35 3.43
CA GLU A 87 8.54 28.37 4.00
C GLU A 87 8.13 28.75 5.43
N ALA A 88 6.82 28.87 5.69
CA ALA A 88 6.30 29.15 7.01
C ALA A 88 6.52 27.97 7.99
N CYS A 89 6.42 26.73 7.51
CA CYS A 89 6.71 25.54 8.31
C CYS A 89 8.20 25.50 8.69
N HIS A 90 9.09 25.70 7.72
CA HIS A 90 10.55 25.73 7.94
C HIS A 90 10.98 26.88 8.85
N ALA A 91 10.39 28.07 8.69
CA ALA A 91 10.66 29.22 9.54
C ALA A 91 10.22 28.99 11.00
N ALA A 92 9.06 28.35 11.20
CA ALA A 92 8.58 28.00 12.54
C ALA A 92 9.52 27.00 13.25
N MET A 93 10.04 26.01 12.52
CA MET A 93 11.02 25.05 13.05
C MET A 93 12.33 25.73 13.46
N ASN A 94 12.87 26.64 12.64
CA ASN A 94 14.09 27.39 12.95
C ASN A 94 13.97 28.32 14.16
N SER A 95 12.75 28.74 14.50
CA SER A 95 12.48 29.57 15.68
C SER A 95 12.39 28.78 17.01
N GLN A 96 12.23 27.45 16.93
CA GLN A 96 12.26 26.55 18.07
C GLN A 96 13.68 25.99 18.23
N GLY A 97 14.55 26.70 18.95
CA GLY A 97 15.87 26.19 19.36
C GLY A 97 15.77 24.91 20.23
N PRO A 98 16.90 24.29 20.63
CA PRO A 98 16.88 23.04 21.40
C PRO A 98 16.04 23.20 22.66
N LEU A 99 15.02 22.35 22.79
CA LEU A 99 14.03 22.37 23.88
C LEU A 99 14.72 22.51 25.24
N PRO A 100 14.40 23.54 26.06
CA PRO A 100 14.85 23.55 27.45
C PRO A 100 14.14 22.41 28.19
N GLN A 101 14.90 21.63 28.97
CA GLN A 101 14.37 20.66 29.93
C GLN A 101 13.54 21.39 30.99
N GLY A 102 12.26 21.59 30.71
CA GLY A 102 11.27 22.25 31.56
C GLY A 102 9.85 21.83 31.15
N PRO A 103 8.83 22.04 32.00
CA PRO A 103 7.50 21.47 31.79
C PRO A 103 6.90 21.98 30.47
N LEU A 104 6.34 21.06 29.68
CA LEU A 104 5.87 21.25 28.29
C LEU A 104 5.20 22.63 28.09
N ASN A 105 5.87 23.50 27.34
CA ASN A 105 5.20 24.64 26.72
C ASN A 105 4.26 24.12 25.63
N THR A 106 2.97 24.30 25.85
CA THR A 106 1.88 23.97 24.93
C THR A 106 1.88 24.92 23.73
N SER A 107 2.72 24.62 22.75
CA SER A 107 2.75 25.29 21.44
C SER A 107 2.31 24.30 20.36
N GLY A 108 1.11 23.73 20.49
CA GLY A 108 0.54 22.75 19.57
C GLY A 108 -0.71 23.29 18.87
N SER A 109 -0.85 22.97 17.58
CA SER A 109 -2.09 23.14 16.81
C SER A 109 -3.24 22.41 17.51
N GLY A 110 -4.32 23.11 17.83
CA GLY A 110 -5.45 22.56 18.56
C GLY A 110 -6.43 21.82 17.65
N LEU A 111 -6.81 20.59 18.03
CA LEU A 111 -7.96 19.89 17.43
C LEU A 111 -9.24 20.68 17.74
N VAL A 112 -9.89 21.22 16.70
CA VAL A 112 -11.25 21.76 16.83
C VAL A 112 -12.21 20.57 16.95
N ARG A 113 -12.51 20.18 18.19
CA ARG A 113 -13.63 19.29 18.49
C ARG A 113 -14.90 20.12 18.50
N GLU A 114 -15.76 20.00 17.49
CA GLU A 114 -17.16 20.43 17.60
C GLU A 114 -17.88 19.42 18.52
N GLY A 115 -17.75 19.64 19.83
CA GLY A 115 -18.60 19.04 20.83
C GLY A 115 -19.98 19.70 20.80
N THR A 116 -21.03 18.89 20.85
CA THR A 116 -22.43 19.28 20.97
C THR A 116 -22.62 20.24 22.15
N ILE A 117 -22.99 21.49 21.89
CA ILE A 117 -23.51 22.42 22.91
C ILE A 117 -24.90 22.89 22.45
N PRO A 118 -25.97 22.63 23.23
CA PRO A 118 -27.28 23.20 22.96
C PRO A 118 -27.28 24.68 23.35
N GLY A 119 -27.38 25.55 22.35
CA GLY A 119 -27.76 26.95 22.47
C GLY A 119 -26.71 27.91 23.04
N THR A 120 -25.99 28.60 22.16
CA THR A 120 -25.53 29.99 22.41
C THR A 120 -25.30 30.70 21.09
N GLU A 121 -25.98 31.84 20.92
CA GLU A 121 -25.76 32.81 19.85
C GLU A 121 -24.38 33.49 20.01
N ASN A 122 -23.74 33.79 18.87
CA ASN A 122 -22.56 34.64 18.67
C ASN A 122 -21.18 34.15 19.19
N ALA A 123 -20.30 33.87 18.21
CA ALA A 123 -18.90 33.46 18.38
C ALA A 123 -17.92 34.64 18.59
N SER A 124 -18.25 35.58 19.47
CA SER A 124 -17.42 36.80 19.69
C SER A 124 -16.76 36.94 21.07
N ASP A 125 -17.07 36.09 22.06
CA ASP A 125 -16.65 36.33 23.45
C ASP A 125 -15.62 35.35 24.04
N VAL A 126 -14.74 34.75 23.22
CA VAL A 126 -13.60 33.97 23.74
C VAL A 126 -12.37 34.89 23.92
N PRO A 127 -11.73 34.95 25.11
CA PRO A 127 -10.60 35.84 25.38
C PRO A 127 -9.40 35.58 24.46
N ALA A 128 -8.77 36.65 23.99
CA ALA A 128 -7.65 36.63 23.04
C ALA A 128 -6.38 35.89 23.56
N SER A 129 -6.30 35.57 24.85
CA SER A 129 -5.15 34.87 25.46
C SER A 129 -5.19 33.34 25.32
N SER A 130 -6.25 32.77 24.74
CA SER A 130 -6.39 31.32 24.51
C SER A 130 -6.04 30.88 23.07
N ARG A 131 -5.65 31.83 22.21
CA ARG A 131 -5.19 31.53 20.84
C ARG A 131 -3.70 31.16 20.89
N ALA A 132 -3.42 29.88 21.10
CA ALA A 132 -2.12 29.30 20.78
C ALA A 132 -1.76 29.66 19.32
N SER A 133 -0.55 30.17 19.14
CA SER A 133 0.19 30.54 17.90
C SER A 133 -0.62 30.93 16.66
N SER A 134 -0.29 32.07 16.06
CA SER A 134 -0.65 32.41 14.68
C SER A 134 -0.30 31.22 13.76
N LEU A 135 -1.33 30.56 13.24
CA LEU A 135 -1.22 29.55 12.19
C LEU A 135 -0.20 30.03 11.13
N PRO A 136 0.71 29.16 10.64
CA PRO A 136 1.49 29.49 9.46
C PRO A 136 0.50 29.95 8.38
N HIS A 137 0.76 31.13 7.80
CA HIS A 137 -0.16 31.89 6.96
C HIS A 137 -1.11 31.00 6.13
N LYS A 138 -2.42 31.06 6.42
CA LYS A 138 -3.44 30.44 5.56
C LYS A 138 -3.25 30.99 4.15
N VAL A 139 -2.92 30.13 3.19
CA VAL A 139 -2.79 30.53 1.79
C VAL A 139 -4.19 30.64 1.19
N ALA A 140 -4.50 31.77 0.55
CA ALA A 140 -5.82 32.04 -0.04
C ALA A 140 -6.11 31.19 -1.29
N SER A 141 -5.07 30.69 -1.97
CA SER A 141 -5.13 29.79 -3.12
C SER A 141 -4.11 28.68 -2.99
N LEU A 142 -4.45 27.46 -3.40
CA LEU A 142 -3.53 26.33 -3.36
C LEU A 142 -2.39 26.56 -4.37
N PRO A 143 -1.12 26.64 -3.94
CA PRO A 143 0.00 26.72 -4.86
C PRO A 143 0.19 25.38 -5.59
N SER A 144 0.89 25.42 -6.72
CA SER A 144 1.33 24.20 -7.40
C SER A 144 2.30 23.42 -6.50
N PRO A 145 2.16 22.09 -6.36
CA PRO A 145 3.16 21.28 -5.69
C PRO A 145 4.43 21.08 -6.53
N ILE A 146 4.40 21.39 -7.84
CA ILE A 146 5.57 21.30 -8.73
C ILE A 146 6.47 22.51 -8.51
N ILE A 147 7.71 22.28 -8.11
CA ILE A 147 8.70 23.32 -7.79
C ILE A 147 9.94 23.31 -8.70
N LEU A 148 10.10 22.26 -9.50
CA LEU A 148 11.13 22.15 -10.55
C LEU A 148 10.55 21.36 -11.73
N ASP A 149 10.80 21.82 -12.95
CA ASP A 149 10.47 21.10 -14.19
C ASP A 149 11.56 21.43 -15.22
N ILE A 150 12.48 20.50 -15.42
CA ILE A 150 13.64 20.68 -16.30
C ILE A 150 13.75 19.52 -17.30
N GLY A 151 14.45 19.76 -18.41
CA GLY A 151 14.63 18.76 -19.46
C GLY A 151 13.37 18.51 -20.29
N GLN A 152 13.41 17.47 -21.13
CA GLN A 152 12.33 17.05 -22.04
C GLN A 152 12.39 15.54 -22.26
N GLY A 153 11.26 14.93 -22.66
CA GLY A 153 11.19 13.50 -23.00
C GLY A 153 11.67 12.59 -21.86
N ASP A 154 12.52 11.60 -22.19
CA ASP A 154 13.12 10.64 -21.24
C ASP A 154 14.12 11.28 -20.27
N LYS A 155 14.47 12.56 -20.48
CA LYS A 155 15.35 13.37 -19.64
C LYS A 155 14.60 14.45 -18.84
N ARG A 156 13.28 14.49 -18.94
CA ARG A 156 12.48 15.42 -18.13
C ARG A 156 12.54 15.00 -16.66
N LEU A 157 12.78 15.95 -15.77
CA LEU A 157 12.77 15.76 -14.31
C LEU A 157 11.82 16.78 -13.70
N VAL A 158 10.83 16.28 -12.96
CA VAL A 158 9.85 17.10 -12.24
C VAL A 158 10.04 16.88 -10.75
N ALA A 159 10.25 17.94 -9.97
CA ALA A 159 10.29 17.87 -8.50
C ALA A 159 8.97 18.37 -7.91
N ARG A 160 8.36 17.56 -7.05
CA ARG A 160 7.11 17.84 -6.34
C ARG A 160 7.33 17.86 -4.84
N LEU A 161 6.75 18.84 -4.17
CA LEU A 161 6.61 18.83 -2.71
C LEU A 161 5.77 17.62 -2.29
N SER A 162 6.29 16.86 -1.31
CA SER A 162 5.64 15.67 -0.74
C SER A 162 5.54 15.82 0.77
N GLY A 163 5.12 16.99 1.24
CA GLY A 163 5.22 17.42 2.64
C GLY A 163 6.30 18.49 2.82
N ASP A 164 6.56 18.86 4.08
CA ASP A 164 7.58 19.85 4.46
C ASP A 164 8.99 19.24 4.52
N THR A 165 9.12 17.92 4.65
CA THR A 165 10.41 17.21 4.81
C THR A 165 10.75 16.26 3.66
N HIS A 166 9.91 16.16 2.63
CA HIS A 166 10.12 15.24 1.51
C HIS A 166 9.96 15.92 0.16
N LEU A 167 10.83 15.53 -0.78
CA LEU A 167 10.80 15.96 -2.17
C LEU A 167 10.68 14.75 -3.09
N LEU A 168 9.63 14.67 -3.91
CA LEU A 168 9.44 13.60 -4.89
C LEU A 168 9.96 14.04 -6.25
N LEU A 169 10.94 13.32 -6.78
CA LEU A 169 11.47 13.50 -8.13
C LEU A 169 10.82 12.51 -9.08
N GLU A 170 10.27 12.97 -10.19
CA GLU A 170 9.60 12.18 -11.23
C GLU A 170 10.36 12.29 -12.55
N ILE A 171 10.66 11.16 -13.18
CA ILE A 171 11.55 11.06 -14.33
C ILE A 171 10.77 10.66 -15.58
N GLY A 172 10.84 11.45 -16.65
CA GLY A 172 10.27 11.14 -17.95
C GLY A 172 8.74 11.17 -18.01
N ALA A 173 8.14 10.43 -18.96
CA ALA A 173 6.69 10.26 -19.07
C ALA A 173 6.15 9.28 -18.00
N PRO A 174 4.85 9.34 -17.65
CA PRO A 174 4.22 8.38 -16.75
C PRO A 174 4.00 7.03 -17.44
N GLU A 175 5.08 6.32 -17.71
CA GLU A 175 5.11 5.01 -18.37
C GLU A 175 6.06 4.03 -17.67
N LEU A 176 5.87 2.72 -17.90
CA LEU A 176 6.78 1.69 -17.39
C LEU A 176 7.98 1.51 -18.33
N ASP A 177 9.03 2.30 -18.06
CA ASP A 177 10.31 2.25 -18.78
C ASP A 177 11.49 1.97 -17.84
N LEU A 178 12.20 0.86 -18.11
CA LEU A 178 13.37 0.43 -17.33
C LEU A 178 14.55 1.40 -17.51
N VAL A 179 14.63 2.11 -18.63
CA VAL A 179 15.65 3.14 -18.87
C VAL A 179 15.49 4.27 -17.86
N LEU A 180 14.26 4.75 -17.64
CA LEU A 180 13.96 5.80 -16.66
C LEU A 180 14.32 5.34 -15.24
N ARG A 181 14.03 4.07 -14.90
CA ARG A 181 14.40 3.51 -13.60
C ARG A 181 15.90 3.48 -13.37
N LEU A 182 16.68 3.07 -14.39
CA LEU A 182 18.13 3.04 -14.32
C LEU A 182 18.73 4.44 -14.17
N ARG A 183 18.20 5.44 -14.88
CA ARG A 183 18.57 6.86 -14.65
C ARG A 183 18.25 7.30 -13.22
N GLY A 184 17.07 6.96 -12.71
CA GLY A 184 16.70 7.25 -11.32
C GLY A 184 17.63 6.60 -10.30
N HIS A 185 18.12 5.39 -10.59
CA HIS A 185 19.14 4.74 -9.75
C HIS A 185 20.49 5.44 -9.83
N ALA A 186 20.93 5.84 -11.03
CA ALA A 186 22.16 6.58 -11.20
C ALA A 186 22.13 7.90 -10.42
N LEU A 187 20.99 8.61 -10.44
CA LEU A 187 20.78 9.82 -9.63
C LEU A 187 20.84 9.50 -8.13
N MET A 188 20.19 8.43 -7.68
CA MET A 188 20.24 7.98 -6.28
C MET A 188 21.68 7.74 -5.83
N LEU A 189 22.46 6.95 -6.58
CA LEU A 189 23.87 6.66 -6.26
C LEU A 189 24.73 7.93 -6.24
N ALA A 190 24.48 8.87 -7.17
CA ALA A 190 25.20 10.13 -7.22
C ALA A 190 24.93 11.02 -6.00
N LEU A 191 23.68 11.06 -5.53
CA LEU A 191 23.30 11.78 -4.31
C LEU A 191 23.84 11.09 -3.05
N GLU A 192 23.79 9.76 -2.96
CA GLU A 192 24.38 8.98 -1.87
C GLU A 192 25.88 9.24 -1.74
N ALA A 193 26.60 9.27 -2.88
CA ALA A 193 28.04 9.51 -2.92
C ALA A 193 28.45 10.89 -2.39
N LYS A 194 27.56 11.89 -2.42
CA LYS A 194 27.82 13.21 -1.85
C LYS A 194 27.71 13.26 -0.33
N ALA A 195 27.03 12.31 0.30
CA ALA A 195 26.76 12.31 1.74
C ALA A 195 26.27 13.68 2.25
N LEU A 196 25.26 14.25 1.57
CA LEU A 196 24.75 15.59 1.85
C LEU A 196 24.26 15.72 3.30
N ALA A 197 24.82 16.68 4.05
CA ALA A 197 24.30 17.02 5.37
C ALA A 197 22.83 17.44 5.26
N GLY A 198 21.97 16.88 6.09
CA GLY A 198 20.53 17.12 6.07
C GLY A 198 19.71 16.12 5.27
N VAL A 199 20.28 15.33 4.35
CA VAL A 199 19.55 14.20 3.73
C VAL A 199 19.50 13.04 4.73
N ILE A 200 18.30 12.54 5.00
CA ILE A 200 18.05 11.41 5.91
C ILE A 200 18.13 10.10 5.13
N ASP A 201 17.34 9.99 4.06
CA ASP A 201 17.30 8.81 3.21
C ASP A 201 16.81 9.14 1.79
N LEU A 202 17.07 8.19 0.89
CA LEU A 202 16.69 8.24 -0.52
C LEU A 202 15.91 6.96 -0.84
N THR A 203 14.67 7.11 -1.27
CA THR A 203 13.80 5.97 -1.57
C THR A 203 13.44 5.95 -3.05
N PRO A 204 13.85 4.93 -3.82
CA PRO A 204 13.51 4.86 -5.25
C PRO A 204 12.12 4.27 -5.47
N GLY A 205 11.36 4.86 -6.40
CA GLY A 205 10.17 4.27 -7.01
C GLY A 205 10.45 3.67 -8.40
N ILE A 206 9.40 3.41 -9.16
CA ILE A 206 9.53 2.89 -10.54
C ILE A 206 10.19 3.91 -11.47
N ARG A 207 9.67 5.14 -11.46
CA ARG A 207 10.14 6.26 -12.29
C ARG A 207 10.34 7.52 -11.46
N SER A 208 10.68 7.32 -10.20
CA SER A 208 10.78 8.39 -9.22
C SER A 208 11.86 8.11 -8.18
N LEU A 209 12.28 9.17 -7.51
CA LEU A 209 13.18 9.12 -6.36
C LEU A 209 12.65 10.11 -5.32
N GLN A 210 12.35 9.64 -4.12
CA GLN A 210 11.98 10.52 -3.02
C GLN A 210 13.22 10.83 -2.17
N VAL A 211 13.39 12.10 -1.85
CA VAL A 211 14.42 12.60 -0.95
C VAL A 211 13.75 13.00 0.35
N HIS A 212 14.09 12.31 1.44
CA HIS A 212 13.70 12.69 2.79
C HIS A 212 14.85 13.50 3.39
N TYR A 213 14.58 14.74 3.80
CA TYR A 213 15.61 15.68 4.23
C TYR A 213 15.13 16.59 5.37
N ARG A 214 16.10 17.22 6.02
CA ARG A 214 15.95 18.23 7.07
C ARG A 214 16.13 19.62 6.50
N PRO A 215 15.05 20.37 6.27
CA PRO A 215 15.11 21.69 5.64
C PRO A 215 15.96 22.72 6.42
N GLU A 216 16.07 22.56 7.74
CA GLU A 216 16.90 23.40 8.60
C GLU A 216 18.41 23.17 8.40
N GLN A 217 18.80 22.02 7.86
CA GLN A 217 20.20 21.69 7.56
C GLN A 217 20.52 21.85 6.07
N LEU A 218 19.54 21.57 5.21
CA LEU A 218 19.67 21.67 3.76
C LEU A 218 18.46 22.40 3.19
N PRO A 219 18.58 23.72 2.97
CA PRO A 219 17.52 24.52 2.34
C PRO A 219 17.08 23.93 0.99
N LEU A 220 15.78 24.02 0.72
CA LEU A 220 15.17 23.41 -0.46
C LEU A 220 15.76 23.92 -1.79
N ASP A 221 16.05 25.21 -1.89
CA ASP A 221 16.68 25.82 -3.06
C ASP A 221 18.07 25.24 -3.33
N GLN A 222 18.87 25.03 -2.28
CA GLN A 222 20.17 24.40 -2.37
C GLN A 222 20.05 22.92 -2.80
N LEU A 223 19.09 22.17 -2.24
CA LEU A 223 18.82 20.79 -2.63
C LEU A 223 18.45 20.69 -4.13
N LEU A 224 17.58 21.58 -4.62
CA LEU A 224 17.16 21.62 -6.02
C LEU A 224 18.33 21.89 -6.97
N VAL A 225 19.24 22.82 -6.62
CA VAL A 225 20.44 23.10 -7.42
C VAL A 225 21.34 21.88 -7.51
N ILE A 226 21.55 21.16 -6.39
CA ILE A 226 22.37 19.95 -6.37
C ILE A 226 21.73 18.86 -7.24
N ILE A 227 20.43 18.63 -7.11
CA ILE A 227 19.70 17.63 -7.90
C ILE A 227 19.78 17.93 -9.39
N ALA A 228 19.58 19.19 -9.80
CA ALA A 228 19.67 19.59 -11.19
C ALA A 228 21.07 19.32 -11.77
N GLY A 229 22.13 19.65 -11.01
CA GLY A 229 23.51 19.39 -11.43
C GLY A 229 23.83 17.90 -11.60
N GLU A 230 23.39 17.04 -10.67
CA GLU A 230 23.58 15.59 -10.78
C GLU A 230 22.73 14.99 -11.91
N TRP A 231 21.54 15.53 -12.14
CA TRP A 231 20.67 15.07 -13.22
C TRP A 231 21.28 15.32 -14.60
N ASP A 232 21.94 16.46 -14.81
CA ASP A 232 22.67 16.74 -16.06
C ASP A 232 23.79 15.71 -16.31
N ALA A 233 24.53 15.33 -15.26
CA ALA A 233 25.57 14.31 -15.35
C ALA A 233 24.99 12.92 -15.69
N VAL A 234 23.90 12.52 -15.03
CA VAL A 234 23.17 11.27 -15.34
C VAL A 234 22.65 11.27 -16.77
N CYS A 235 22.17 12.41 -17.26
CA CYS A 235 21.67 12.55 -18.63
C CYS A 235 22.76 12.46 -19.71
N ALA A 236 24.01 12.75 -19.35
CA ALA A 236 25.17 12.65 -20.22
C ALA A 236 25.79 11.25 -20.27
N ALA A 237 25.56 10.41 -19.25
CA ALA A 237 26.04 9.03 -19.22
C ALA A 237 25.36 8.16 -20.29
N LYS A 238 26.16 7.34 -21.00
CA LYS A 238 25.68 6.44 -22.07
C LYS A 238 25.66 4.96 -21.68
N ASP A 239 26.60 4.54 -20.83
CA ASP A 239 26.79 3.13 -20.49
C ASP A 239 26.41 2.86 -19.03
N LEU A 240 25.11 2.86 -18.74
CA LEU A 240 24.60 2.50 -17.43
C LEU A 240 24.61 0.97 -17.27
N GLN A 241 25.33 0.50 -16.25
CA GLN A 241 25.39 -0.90 -15.86
C GLN A 241 25.08 -1.02 -14.37
N VAL A 242 24.37 -2.08 -14.00
CA VAL A 242 24.04 -2.37 -12.60
C VAL A 242 24.31 -3.84 -12.30
N ALA A 243 24.83 -4.11 -11.10
CA ALA A 243 24.92 -5.47 -10.59
C ALA A 243 23.51 -6.08 -10.50
N SER A 244 23.35 -7.31 -10.94
CA SER A 244 22.04 -7.98 -10.99
C SER A 244 22.22 -9.45 -10.62
N ARG A 245 21.51 -9.93 -9.60
CA ARG A 245 21.52 -11.36 -9.25
C ARG A 245 20.29 -12.02 -9.86
N ILE A 246 20.42 -13.24 -10.38
CA ILE A 246 19.26 -14.07 -10.77
C ILE A 246 18.93 -14.97 -9.58
N VAL A 247 17.78 -14.72 -8.96
CA VAL A 247 17.32 -15.40 -7.75
C VAL A 247 16.21 -16.38 -8.13
N HIS A 248 16.51 -17.67 -8.03
CA HIS A 248 15.56 -18.73 -8.39
C HIS A 248 14.69 -19.09 -7.19
N LEU A 249 13.41 -18.75 -7.25
CA LEU A 249 12.46 -18.91 -6.14
C LEU A 249 11.47 -20.06 -6.40
N PRO A 250 11.20 -20.94 -5.42
CA PRO A 250 10.12 -21.91 -5.51
C PRO A 250 8.78 -21.19 -5.45
N LEU A 251 7.85 -21.56 -6.32
CA LEU A 251 6.48 -21.05 -6.31
C LEU A 251 5.49 -22.20 -6.24
N SER A 252 4.68 -22.22 -5.17
CA SER A 252 3.45 -23.02 -5.15
C SER A 252 2.38 -22.26 -5.92
N TRP A 253 2.04 -22.76 -7.11
CA TRP A 253 0.98 -22.21 -7.95
C TRP A 253 -0.39 -22.38 -7.27
N ASP A 254 -1.23 -21.34 -7.29
CA ASP A 254 -2.57 -21.36 -6.69
C ASP A 254 -2.58 -21.89 -5.23
N ASP A 255 -1.64 -21.40 -4.42
CA ASP A 255 -1.41 -21.90 -3.04
C ASP A 255 -2.67 -21.76 -2.15
N PRO A 256 -2.96 -22.76 -1.29
CA PRO A 256 -4.12 -22.74 -0.39
C PRO A 256 -4.23 -21.49 0.51
N ALA A 257 -3.10 -20.90 0.92
CA ALA A 257 -3.11 -19.69 1.74
C ALA A 257 -3.61 -18.47 0.96
N CYS A 258 -3.34 -18.41 -0.35
CA CYS A 258 -3.88 -17.37 -1.23
C CYS A 258 -5.40 -17.56 -1.42
N GLN A 259 -5.85 -18.81 -1.58
CA GLN A 259 -7.28 -19.13 -1.69
C GLN A 259 -8.06 -18.72 -0.43
N LEU A 260 -7.50 -18.98 0.76
CA LEU A 260 -8.07 -18.52 2.03
C LEU A 260 -8.18 -16.99 2.09
N ALA A 261 -7.18 -16.26 1.60
CA ALA A 261 -7.23 -14.80 1.56
C ALA A 261 -8.32 -14.27 0.61
N ILE A 262 -8.56 -14.95 -0.51
CA ILE A 262 -9.66 -14.65 -1.43
C ILE A 262 -11.01 -14.92 -0.79
N GLU A 263 -11.17 -16.07 -0.11
CA GLU A 263 -12.40 -16.43 0.61
C GLU A 263 -12.73 -15.40 1.70
N LYS A 264 -11.74 -15.02 2.51
CA LYS A 264 -11.88 -13.94 3.51
C LYS A 264 -12.39 -12.66 2.88
N TYR A 265 -11.73 -12.20 1.84
CA TYR A 265 -12.11 -10.98 1.13
C TYR A 265 -13.56 -11.02 0.62
N MET A 266 -13.98 -12.14 0.03
CA MET A 266 -15.35 -12.28 -0.48
C MET A 266 -16.40 -12.26 0.63
N THR A 267 -16.05 -12.76 1.82
CA THR A 267 -16.97 -12.80 2.96
C THR A 267 -17.05 -11.46 3.69
N THR A 268 -15.91 -10.79 3.95
CA THR A 268 -15.87 -9.64 4.87
C THR A 268 -15.74 -8.28 4.20
N VAL A 269 -15.39 -8.25 2.89
CA VAL A 269 -15.06 -7.01 2.20
C VAL A 269 -15.91 -6.79 0.95
N ARG A 270 -15.83 -7.70 -0.04
CA ARG A 270 -16.55 -7.53 -1.31
C ARG A 270 -16.82 -8.88 -1.99
N LYS A 271 -18.08 -9.32 -1.91
CA LYS A 271 -18.54 -10.61 -2.43
C LYS A 271 -18.62 -10.69 -3.96
N ASP A 272 -18.88 -9.57 -4.62
CA ASP A 272 -19.19 -9.46 -6.05
C ASP A 272 -18.03 -8.89 -6.89
N ALA A 273 -16.81 -8.93 -6.34
CA ALA A 273 -15.63 -8.41 -7.01
C ALA A 273 -15.35 -9.15 -8.34
N PRO A 274 -15.11 -8.45 -9.46
CA PRO A 274 -14.89 -9.09 -10.77
C PRO A 274 -13.70 -10.06 -10.84
N TRP A 275 -12.73 -9.91 -9.93
CA TRP A 275 -11.54 -10.75 -9.81
C TRP A 275 -11.71 -11.96 -8.88
N CYS A 276 -12.89 -12.13 -8.31
CA CYS A 276 -13.28 -13.24 -7.45
C CYS A 276 -14.31 -14.12 -8.19
N PRO A 277 -14.36 -15.44 -7.92
CA PRO A 277 -13.62 -16.18 -6.88
C PRO A 277 -12.20 -16.61 -7.30
N SER A 278 -11.78 -16.35 -8.55
CA SER A 278 -10.45 -16.78 -9.04
C SER A 278 -9.69 -15.60 -9.63
N ASN A 279 -8.62 -15.19 -8.95
CA ASN A 279 -7.67 -14.20 -9.46
C ASN A 279 -6.99 -14.68 -10.74
N LEU A 280 -6.66 -15.97 -10.83
CA LEU A 280 -6.03 -16.57 -12.00
C LEU A 280 -6.94 -16.54 -13.23
N GLU A 281 -8.23 -16.83 -13.06
CA GLU A 281 -9.21 -16.66 -14.15
C GLU A 281 -9.25 -15.19 -14.57
N PHE A 282 -9.35 -14.27 -13.61
CA PHE A 282 -9.39 -12.86 -13.93
C PHE A 282 -8.16 -12.40 -14.72
N ILE A 283 -6.95 -12.81 -14.31
CA ILE A 283 -5.70 -12.55 -15.04
C ILE A 283 -5.79 -13.08 -16.47
N ARG A 284 -6.29 -14.31 -16.66
CA ARG A 284 -6.50 -14.89 -17.99
C ARG A 284 -7.44 -14.03 -18.83
N ARG A 285 -8.60 -13.66 -18.27
CA ARG A 285 -9.66 -12.93 -18.97
C ARG A 285 -9.26 -11.51 -19.36
N ILE A 286 -8.63 -10.76 -18.44
CA ILE A 286 -8.24 -9.37 -18.70
C ILE A 286 -7.06 -9.26 -19.69
N ASN A 287 -6.28 -10.32 -19.85
CA ASN A 287 -5.18 -10.40 -20.83
C ASN A 287 -5.53 -11.18 -22.11
N ASP A 288 -6.78 -11.65 -22.25
CA ASP A 288 -7.26 -12.46 -23.38
C ASP A 288 -6.37 -13.68 -23.67
N LEU A 289 -5.99 -14.40 -22.61
CA LEU A 289 -5.23 -15.64 -22.72
C LEU A 289 -6.18 -16.83 -22.93
N PRO A 290 -5.77 -17.83 -23.73
CA PRO A 290 -6.68 -18.91 -24.14
C PRO A 290 -7.07 -19.85 -22.99
N ASN A 291 -6.22 -19.99 -21.97
CA ASN A 291 -6.45 -20.86 -20.83
C ASN A 291 -5.52 -20.51 -19.64
N LEU A 292 -5.74 -21.14 -18.49
CA LEU A 292 -4.92 -20.93 -17.28
C LEU A 292 -3.48 -21.44 -17.43
N ASN A 293 -3.22 -22.41 -18.31
CA ASN A 293 -1.86 -22.91 -18.52
C ASN A 293 -0.97 -21.84 -19.17
N GLU A 294 -1.51 -21.00 -20.06
CA GLU A 294 -0.75 -19.88 -20.61
C GLU A 294 -0.47 -18.79 -19.57
N VAL A 295 -1.37 -18.57 -18.60
CA VAL A 295 -1.08 -17.69 -17.45
C VAL A 295 0.10 -18.27 -16.65
N GLN A 296 0.02 -19.56 -16.32
CA GLN A 296 1.05 -20.26 -15.56
C GLN A 296 2.40 -20.21 -16.28
N ARG A 297 2.42 -20.57 -17.56
CA ARG A 297 3.61 -20.54 -18.39
C ARG A 297 4.23 -19.14 -18.45
N THR A 298 3.43 -18.10 -18.69
CA THR A 298 3.92 -16.71 -18.73
C THR A 298 4.58 -16.31 -17.41
N VAL A 299 4.03 -16.74 -16.26
CA VAL A 299 4.61 -16.46 -14.95
C VAL A 299 5.94 -17.19 -14.72
N PHE A 300 6.03 -18.47 -15.11
CA PHE A 300 7.26 -19.26 -14.91
C PHE A 300 8.37 -18.95 -15.94
N ASP A 301 8.02 -18.55 -17.17
CA ASP A 301 8.98 -18.20 -18.22
C ASP A 301 9.53 -16.77 -18.07
N ALA A 302 8.97 -15.96 -17.16
CA ALA A 302 9.37 -14.58 -16.94
C ALA A 302 10.63 -14.41 -16.08
N SER A 303 11.44 -13.41 -16.44
CA SER A 303 12.53 -12.88 -15.61
C SER A 303 12.09 -11.53 -15.07
N TYR A 304 11.70 -11.49 -13.79
CA TYR A 304 11.14 -10.30 -13.15
C TYR A 304 12.25 -9.43 -12.55
N LEU A 305 12.50 -8.27 -13.14
CA LEU A 305 13.46 -7.31 -12.62
C LEU A 305 12.86 -6.55 -11.42
N VAL A 306 13.53 -6.63 -10.27
CA VAL A 306 13.17 -5.90 -9.05
C VAL A 306 13.49 -4.41 -9.23
N MET A 307 12.45 -3.60 -9.28
CA MET A 307 12.52 -2.16 -9.53
C MET A 307 12.62 -1.38 -8.20
N GLY A 308 11.94 -1.85 -7.16
CA GLY A 308 11.91 -1.24 -5.85
C GLY A 308 11.67 -2.28 -4.77
N LEU A 309 11.80 -1.86 -3.51
CA LEU A 309 11.57 -2.68 -2.33
C LEU A 309 10.62 -1.95 -1.38
N GLY A 310 9.82 -2.71 -0.64
CA GLY A 310 8.81 -2.18 0.26
C GLY A 310 7.43 -1.97 -0.36
N ASP A 311 7.06 -2.76 -1.39
CA ASP A 311 5.71 -2.81 -2.00
C ASP A 311 5.02 -4.16 -1.68
N VAL A 312 4.43 -4.36 -0.51
CA VAL A 312 4.42 -3.46 0.64
C VAL A 312 5.17 -4.09 1.82
N TYR A 313 5.96 -3.26 2.52
CA TYR A 313 6.72 -3.59 3.73
C TYR A 313 7.89 -4.58 3.53
N LEU A 314 8.80 -4.59 4.52
CA LEU A 314 9.80 -5.63 4.77
C LEU A 314 10.46 -6.25 3.51
N GLY A 315 10.98 -5.41 2.61
CA GLY A 315 11.71 -5.89 1.44
C GLY A 315 10.86 -6.58 0.37
N ALA A 316 9.53 -6.46 0.43
CA ALA A 316 8.63 -6.90 -0.64
C ALA A 316 9.01 -6.20 -1.96
N PRO A 317 9.32 -6.94 -3.04
CA PRO A 317 9.72 -6.32 -4.29
C PRO A 317 8.52 -5.73 -5.02
N VAL A 318 8.73 -4.61 -5.70
CA VAL A 318 7.96 -4.30 -6.91
C VAL A 318 8.82 -4.68 -8.10
N ALA A 319 8.35 -5.61 -8.92
CA ALA A 319 9.12 -6.16 -10.02
C ALA A 319 8.30 -6.22 -11.31
N THR A 320 8.95 -6.19 -12.47
CA THR A 320 8.29 -6.37 -13.77
C THR A 320 9.12 -7.29 -14.66
N PRO A 321 8.49 -8.09 -15.53
CA PRO A 321 9.22 -8.83 -16.54
C PRO A 321 10.10 -7.94 -17.42
N LEU A 322 11.35 -8.39 -17.65
CA LEU A 322 12.30 -7.76 -18.59
C LEU A 322 11.73 -7.76 -20.01
N ASP A 323 11.22 -8.91 -20.46
CA ASP A 323 10.51 -9.04 -21.73
C ASP A 323 9.10 -8.44 -21.59
N PRO A 324 8.76 -7.36 -22.32
CA PRO A 324 7.43 -6.77 -22.26
C PRO A 324 6.29 -7.73 -22.62
N ARG A 325 6.57 -8.79 -23.38
CA ARG A 325 5.59 -9.82 -23.77
C ARG A 325 5.18 -10.73 -22.61
N HIS A 326 5.89 -10.69 -21.48
CA HIS A 326 5.54 -11.44 -20.27
C HIS A 326 4.82 -10.58 -19.23
N ARG A 327 4.61 -9.29 -19.49
CA ARG A 327 3.94 -8.37 -18.55
C ARG A 327 2.44 -8.62 -18.58
N LEU A 328 1.95 -9.52 -17.74
CA LEU A 328 0.51 -9.65 -17.49
C LEU A 328 0.02 -8.39 -16.78
N VAL A 329 -1.01 -7.74 -17.32
CA VAL A 329 -1.59 -6.52 -16.74
C VAL A 329 -2.87 -6.87 -16.01
N THR A 330 -3.03 -6.36 -14.79
CA THR A 330 -4.23 -6.55 -13.97
C THR A 330 -4.67 -5.24 -13.33
N THR A 331 -5.79 -5.24 -12.61
CA THR A 331 -6.07 -4.18 -11.64
C THR A 331 -5.66 -4.60 -10.24
N LYS A 332 -5.36 -3.60 -9.40
CA LYS A 332 -5.34 -3.76 -7.95
C LYS A 332 -6.79 -3.92 -7.43
N TYR A 333 -6.95 -4.63 -6.32
CA TYR A 333 -8.23 -4.82 -5.61
C TYR A 333 -8.84 -3.47 -5.23
N ASN A 334 -10.17 -3.37 -5.30
CA ASN A 334 -10.94 -2.20 -4.86
C ASN A 334 -12.17 -2.61 -4.02
N PRO A 335 -12.15 -2.37 -2.70
CA PRO A 335 -11.00 -1.96 -1.88
C PRO A 335 -9.95 -3.08 -1.77
N ALA A 336 -8.75 -2.73 -1.31
CA ALA A 336 -7.68 -3.69 -1.02
C ALA A 336 -8.07 -4.69 0.08
N ARG A 337 -7.45 -5.87 0.07
CA ARG A 337 -7.64 -6.88 1.13
C ARG A 337 -7.06 -6.36 2.45
N THR A 338 -7.70 -6.76 3.53
CA THR A 338 -7.25 -6.50 4.90
C THR A 338 -6.21 -7.51 5.38
N TRP A 339 -6.26 -8.75 4.84
CA TRP A 339 -5.29 -9.80 5.12
C TRP A 339 -4.80 -10.48 3.85
N THR A 340 -3.50 -10.80 3.84
CA THR A 340 -2.74 -11.50 2.82
C THR A 340 -1.71 -12.34 3.56
N ALA A 341 -1.59 -13.61 3.17
CA ALA A 341 -0.60 -14.50 3.78
C ALA A 341 0.83 -14.06 3.43
N GLU A 342 1.76 -14.32 4.34
CA GLU A 342 3.16 -14.00 4.14
C GLU A 342 3.72 -14.72 2.89
N ASN A 343 4.44 -13.95 2.08
CA ASN A 343 5.09 -14.33 0.82
C ASN A 343 4.14 -14.89 -0.24
N SER A 344 2.85 -14.57 -0.15
CA SER A 344 2.00 -14.62 -1.33
C SER A 344 2.62 -13.81 -2.46
N VAL A 345 2.44 -14.28 -3.68
CA VAL A 345 2.91 -13.63 -4.91
C VAL A 345 1.69 -13.13 -5.65
N GLY A 346 1.72 -11.87 -6.09
CA GLY A 346 0.61 -11.31 -6.83
C GLY A 346 1.03 -10.33 -7.92
N ILE A 347 0.10 -10.04 -8.83
CA ILE A 347 0.24 -9.11 -9.94
C ILE A 347 -0.77 -7.96 -9.81
N GLY A 348 -0.31 -6.72 -9.91
CA GLY A 348 -1.13 -5.50 -9.80
C GLY A 348 -0.64 -4.46 -10.81
N GLY A 349 -1.48 -4.07 -11.77
CA GLY A 349 -0.98 -3.39 -12.96
C GLY A 349 -0.07 -4.33 -13.75
N ALA A 350 1.03 -3.82 -14.30
CA ALA A 350 2.09 -4.63 -14.92
C ALA A 350 3.15 -5.16 -13.92
N TYR A 351 2.91 -5.02 -12.61
CA TYR A 351 3.90 -5.32 -11.56
C TYR A 351 3.60 -6.61 -10.83
N MET A 352 4.66 -7.28 -10.40
CA MET A 352 4.65 -8.43 -9.49
C MET A 352 5.23 -8.03 -8.13
N CYS A 353 4.59 -8.52 -7.08
CA CYS A 353 5.05 -8.38 -5.69
C CYS A 353 5.10 -9.72 -4.97
N VAL A 354 6.01 -9.81 -3.98
CA VAL A 354 6.03 -10.88 -2.97
C VAL A 354 5.85 -10.26 -1.58
N TYR A 355 4.73 -10.54 -0.92
CA TYR A 355 4.39 -9.91 0.36
C TYR A 355 5.40 -10.32 1.45
N GLY A 356 6.15 -9.36 2.01
CA GLY A 356 7.24 -9.65 2.96
C GLY A 356 6.77 -10.13 4.34
N MET A 357 5.51 -9.87 4.68
CA MET A 357 4.85 -10.22 5.93
C MET A 357 3.36 -10.47 5.69
N GLU A 358 2.66 -11.03 6.69
CA GLU A 358 1.21 -11.00 6.71
C GLU A 358 0.70 -9.56 6.85
N GLY A 359 -0.33 -9.19 6.10
CA GLY A 359 -0.87 -7.83 6.14
C GLY A 359 -1.84 -7.49 5.00
N PRO A 360 -2.20 -6.21 4.84
CA PRO A 360 -3.08 -5.79 3.75
C PRO A 360 -2.39 -5.91 2.38
N GLY A 361 -3.18 -6.08 1.32
CA GLY A 361 -2.63 -6.26 -0.03
C GLY A 361 -3.64 -6.01 -1.14
N GLY A 362 -3.16 -5.45 -2.25
CA GLY A 362 -4.00 -5.07 -3.39
C GLY A 362 -3.82 -5.92 -4.64
N TYR A 363 -2.79 -6.77 -4.72
CA TYR A 363 -2.42 -7.44 -5.98
C TYR A 363 -3.20 -8.74 -6.17
N GLN A 364 -3.46 -9.13 -7.41
CA GLN A 364 -4.12 -10.40 -7.79
C GLN A 364 -3.18 -11.58 -7.56
N PHE A 365 -3.57 -12.58 -6.79
CA PHE A 365 -2.69 -13.71 -6.45
C PHE A 365 -2.40 -14.62 -7.65
N VAL A 366 -1.16 -15.12 -7.68
CA VAL A 366 -0.73 -16.22 -8.57
C VAL A 366 -0.26 -17.46 -7.80
N GLY A 367 0.26 -17.27 -6.59
CA GLY A 367 0.81 -18.36 -5.78
C GLY A 367 1.46 -17.86 -4.51
N ARG A 368 2.33 -18.68 -3.91
CA ARG A 368 3.12 -18.33 -2.72
C ARG A 368 4.55 -18.85 -2.85
N THR A 369 5.50 -18.13 -2.26
CA THR A 369 6.93 -18.48 -2.28
C THR A 369 7.52 -18.55 -0.85
N LEU A 370 8.84 -18.60 -0.76
CA LEU A 370 9.61 -18.63 0.49
C LEU A 370 9.79 -17.24 1.12
N GLN A 371 10.41 -17.20 2.28
CA GLN A 371 10.59 -16.00 3.11
C GLN A 371 11.46 -14.92 2.45
N MET A 372 10.91 -13.71 2.29
CA MET A 372 11.64 -12.54 1.74
C MET A 372 12.41 -11.73 2.80
N TRP A 373 11.99 -11.80 4.07
CA TRP A 373 12.55 -11.00 5.17
C TRP A 373 12.96 -11.88 6.34
N ASN A 374 14.18 -11.77 6.83
CA ASN A 374 14.69 -12.50 7.98
C ASN A 374 15.35 -11.55 8.99
N ARG A 375 14.65 -11.29 10.11
CA ARG A 375 15.11 -10.36 11.15
C ARG A 375 16.17 -10.94 12.07
N TYR A 376 16.07 -12.23 12.39
CA TYR A 376 16.74 -12.80 13.57
C TYR A 376 17.89 -13.75 13.25
N ARG A 377 17.91 -14.35 12.05
CA ARG A 377 18.87 -15.39 11.69
C ARG A 377 19.69 -14.96 10.50
N GLU A 378 20.99 -15.23 10.59
CA GLU A 378 21.87 -15.11 9.44
C GLU A 378 21.73 -16.35 8.56
N VAL A 379 21.22 -16.13 7.35
CA VAL A 379 21.10 -17.15 6.31
C VAL A 379 21.92 -16.67 5.12
N ALA A 380 22.77 -17.53 4.56
CA ALA A 380 23.75 -17.15 3.53
C ALA A 380 23.14 -16.39 2.34
N ALA A 381 21.94 -16.78 1.90
CA ALA A 381 21.21 -16.15 0.79
C ALA A 381 20.90 -14.66 1.01
N PHE A 382 20.86 -14.20 2.27
CA PHE A 382 20.55 -12.82 2.63
C PHE A 382 21.78 -11.89 2.64
N GLU A 383 22.99 -12.45 2.57
CA GLU A 383 24.26 -11.68 2.53
C GLU A 383 24.36 -10.61 3.63
N GLY A 384 23.97 -10.96 4.85
CA GLY A 384 24.03 -10.07 6.02
C GLY A 384 22.97 -8.95 6.07
N LYS A 385 21.99 -8.95 5.16
CA LYS A 385 20.84 -8.03 5.23
C LYS A 385 19.59 -8.74 5.74
N PRO A 386 18.62 -8.05 6.34
CA PRO A 386 17.37 -8.70 6.72
C PRO A 386 16.39 -8.89 5.55
N TRP A 387 16.63 -8.30 4.38
CA TRP A 387 15.83 -8.52 3.16
C TRP A 387 16.59 -9.36 2.15
N LEU A 388 15.91 -10.27 1.43
CA LEU A 388 16.53 -11.21 0.50
C LEU A 388 16.99 -10.53 -0.79
N LEU A 389 16.13 -9.71 -1.38
CA LEU A 389 16.31 -9.15 -2.73
C LEU A 389 17.08 -7.82 -2.72
N ARG A 390 17.59 -7.39 -3.87
CA ARG A 390 18.23 -6.09 -4.11
C ARG A 390 17.58 -5.41 -5.30
N PHE A 391 17.81 -4.12 -5.45
CA PHE A 391 17.45 -3.44 -6.70
C PHE A 391 18.15 -4.12 -7.86
N PHE A 392 17.40 -4.34 -8.94
CA PHE A 392 17.84 -5.00 -10.17
C PHE A 392 18.16 -6.48 -10.07
N ASP A 393 17.82 -7.15 -8.96
CA ASP A 393 17.72 -8.61 -8.98
C ASP A 393 16.67 -9.06 -9.99
N GLN A 394 16.87 -10.25 -10.56
CA GLN A 394 15.95 -10.92 -11.46
C GLN A 394 15.36 -12.13 -10.74
N ILE A 395 14.08 -12.07 -10.43
CA ILE A 395 13.36 -13.21 -9.86
C ILE A 395 12.97 -14.13 -11.01
N ARG A 396 13.28 -15.42 -10.87
CA ARG A 396 12.78 -16.50 -11.72
C ARG A 396 12.12 -17.55 -10.86
N PHE A 397 10.88 -17.91 -11.19
CA PHE A 397 10.17 -18.92 -10.43
C PHE A 397 10.40 -20.32 -11.00
N TYR A 398 10.38 -21.31 -10.13
CA TYR A 398 10.25 -22.72 -10.52
C TYR A 398 9.11 -23.38 -9.73
N PRO A 399 8.35 -24.30 -10.33
CA PRO A 399 7.16 -24.85 -9.70
C PRO A 399 7.53 -25.82 -8.57
N VAL A 400 6.80 -25.74 -7.46
CA VAL A 400 6.80 -26.74 -6.37
C VAL A 400 5.37 -27.01 -5.91
N SER A 401 5.13 -28.12 -5.22
CA SER A 401 3.83 -28.34 -4.57
C SER A 401 3.67 -27.51 -3.30
N ALA A 402 2.43 -27.34 -2.82
CA ALA A 402 2.16 -26.66 -1.55
C ALA A 402 2.89 -27.33 -0.36
N ASP A 403 2.87 -28.67 -0.30
CA ASP A 403 3.56 -29.45 0.75
C ASP A 403 5.08 -29.31 0.68
N GLU A 404 5.64 -29.27 -0.53
CA GLU A 404 7.05 -28.99 -0.74
C GLU A 404 7.41 -27.59 -0.29
N LEU A 405 6.61 -26.58 -0.67
CA LEU A 405 6.82 -25.21 -0.23
C LEU A 405 6.78 -25.08 1.30
N LEU A 406 5.86 -25.77 1.99
CA LEU A 406 5.81 -25.76 3.46
C LEU A 406 7.10 -26.30 4.09
N ARG A 407 7.69 -27.35 3.51
CA ARG A 407 9.00 -27.87 3.96
C ARG A 407 10.11 -26.85 3.71
N ILE A 408 10.16 -26.23 2.52
CA ILE A 408 11.14 -25.19 2.19
C ILE A 408 11.01 -24.00 3.14
N ARG A 409 9.79 -23.52 3.39
CA ARG A 409 9.51 -22.38 4.30
C ARG A 409 9.92 -22.67 5.74
N ARG A 410 9.82 -23.90 6.20
CA ARG A 410 10.33 -24.31 7.51
C ARG A 410 11.87 -24.33 7.55
N ASP A 411 12.51 -24.75 6.47
CA ASP A 411 13.95 -25.07 6.47
C ASP A 411 14.84 -23.90 6.05
N PHE A 412 14.39 -23.05 5.13
CA PHE A 412 15.13 -21.90 4.61
C PHE A 412 15.53 -20.86 5.68
N PRO A 413 14.64 -20.41 6.58
CA PRO A 413 15.00 -19.41 7.59
C PRO A 413 16.00 -19.94 8.62
N LEU A 414 16.17 -21.27 8.67
CA LEU A 414 17.11 -21.97 9.53
C LEU A 414 18.45 -22.29 8.83
N GLY A 415 18.62 -21.86 7.58
CA GLY A 415 19.80 -22.17 6.77
C GLY A 415 19.86 -23.61 6.26
N ARG A 416 18.75 -24.36 6.32
CA ARG A 416 18.67 -25.78 5.92
C ARG A 416 18.17 -25.99 4.49
N PHE A 417 18.04 -24.90 3.73
CA PHE A 417 17.69 -24.92 2.31
C PHE A 417 18.60 -23.92 1.58
N ALA A 418 19.33 -24.39 0.58
CA ALA A 418 20.22 -23.56 -0.23
C ALA A 418 19.44 -22.95 -1.40
N LEU A 419 19.44 -21.62 -1.50
CA LEU A 419 18.80 -20.91 -2.60
C LEU A 419 19.79 -20.77 -3.77
N ASN A 420 19.36 -21.06 -4.99
CA ASN A 420 20.18 -20.82 -6.17
C ASN A 420 20.16 -19.32 -6.53
N ILE A 421 21.33 -18.67 -6.45
CA ILE A 421 21.54 -17.27 -6.79
C ILE A 421 22.73 -17.17 -7.75
N GLU A 422 22.49 -16.68 -8.95
CA GLU A 422 23.54 -16.43 -9.94
C GLU A 422 23.89 -14.95 -9.97
N HIS A 423 25.18 -14.62 -10.02
CA HIS A 423 25.62 -13.22 -10.11
C HIS A 423 25.82 -12.83 -11.57
N SER A 424 25.26 -11.68 -11.96
CA SER A 424 25.29 -11.16 -13.33
C SER A 424 25.37 -9.62 -13.32
N THR A 425 25.35 -9.03 -14.51
CA THR A 425 25.31 -7.60 -14.74
C THR A 425 24.21 -7.30 -15.74
N LEU A 426 23.35 -6.32 -15.43
CA LEU A 426 22.37 -5.80 -16.38
C LEU A 426 22.97 -4.58 -17.09
N ASN A 427 23.05 -4.65 -18.41
CA ASN A 427 23.53 -3.56 -19.26
C ASN A 427 22.35 -2.92 -20.01
N LEU A 428 22.26 -1.60 -19.93
CA LEU A 428 21.20 -0.83 -20.58
C LEU A 428 21.22 -0.93 -22.11
N ALA A 429 22.40 -0.90 -22.72
CA ALA A 429 22.56 -0.95 -24.18
C ALA A 429 22.12 -2.31 -24.74
N ASP A 430 22.41 -3.40 -24.02
CA ASP A 430 21.97 -4.75 -24.40
C ASP A 430 20.44 -4.85 -24.32
N TYR A 431 19.84 -4.28 -23.28
CA TYR A 431 18.38 -4.23 -23.13
C TYR A 431 17.70 -3.40 -24.24
N GLN A 432 18.25 -2.24 -24.58
CA GLN A 432 17.74 -1.41 -25.68
C GLN A 432 17.85 -2.11 -27.04
N THR A 433 18.95 -2.83 -27.26
CA THR A 433 19.16 -3.64 -28.47
C THR A 433 18.11 -4.76 -28.55
N PHE A 434 17.83 -5.43 -27.43
CA PHE A 434 16.76 -6.42 -27.33
C PHE A 434 15.39 -5.82 -27.68
N LEU A 435 15.04 -4.67 -27.09
CA LEU A 435 13.76 -3.99 -27.36
C LEU A 435 13.61 -3.61 -28.84
N THR A 436 14.68 -3.13 -29.47
CA THR A 436 14.67 -2.79 -30.90
C THR A 436 14.51 -4.03 -31.77
N ARG A 437 15.20 -5.12 -31.44
CA ARG A 437 15.10 -6.39 -32.18
C ARG A 437 13.72 -7.01 -32.12
N GLU A 438 13.07 -6.96 -30.95
CA GLU A 438 11.76 -7.59 -30.72
C GLU A 438 10.58 -6.61 -30.87
N ALA A 439 10.83 -5.39 -31.39
CA ALA A 439 9.87 -4.27 -31.37
C ALA A 439 8.49 -4.64 -31.94
N ASP A 440 8.44 -5.31 -33.09
CA ASP A 440 7.18 -5.70 -33.74
C ASP A 440 6.38 -6.70 -32.88
N GLY A 441 7.06 -7.68 -32.29
CA GLY A 441 6.43 -8.68 -31.41
C GLY A 441 5.93 -8.06 -30.10
N ILE A 442 6.70 -7.13 -29.53
CA ILE A 442 6.30 -6.36 -28.35
C ILE A 442 5.07 -5.49 -28.66
N ALA A 443 5.07 -4.80 -29.81
CA ALA A 443 3.97 -3.94 -30.23
C ALA A 443 2.68 -4.74 -30.47
N ALA A 444 2.78 -5.90 -31.14
CA ALA A 444 1.65 -6.79 -31.36
C ALA A 444 1.05 -7.31 -30.04
N PHE A 445 1.89 -7.75 -29.10
CA PHE A 445 1.46 -8.20 -27.78
C PHE A 445 0.75 -7.08 -27.00
N ARG A 446 1.34 -5.88 -26.96
CA ARG A 446 0.73 -4.72 -26.28
C ARG A 446 -0.61 -4.33 -26.89
N ALA A 447 -0.73 -4.37 -28.21
CA ALA A 447 -1.99 -4.06 -28.90
C ALA A 447 -3.10 -5.06 -28.54
N GLN A 448 -2.80 -6.36 -28.52
CA GLN A 448 -3.74 -7.40 -28.09
C GLN A 448 -4.17 -7.19 -26.64
N GLN A 449 -3.20 -7.01 -25.73
CA GLN A 449 -3.47 -6.81 -24.32
C GLN A 449 -4.31 -5.56 -24.06
N GLN A 450 -4.02 -4.44 -24.73
CA GLN A 450 -4.81 -3.21 -24.58
C GLN A 450 -6.26 -3.42 -25.05
N GLY A 451 -6.47 -4.17 -26.14
CA GLY A 451 -7.80 -4.55 -26.60
C GLY A 451 -8.56 -5.37 -25.56
N ALA A 452 -7.91 -6.38 -24.98
CA ALA A 452 -8.47 -7.23 -23.93
C ALA A 452 -8.86 -6.43 -22.68
N PHE A 453 -7.97 -5.54 -22.24
CA PHE A 453 -8.15 -4.67 -21.10
C PHE A 453 -9.33 -3.70 -21.29
N ASN A 454 -9.43 -3.08 -22.46
CA ASN A 454 -10.54 -2.19 -22.80
C ASN A 454 -11.88 -2.95 -22.80
N ALA A 455 -11.90 -4.17 -23.37
CA ALA A 455 -13.09 -5.00 -23.40
C ALA A 455 -13.55 -5.44 -22.00
N GLU A 456 -12.61 -5.75 -21.08
CA GLU A 456 -12.94 -6.05 -19.68
C GLU A 456 -13.52 -4.82 -18.97
N ARG A 457 -12.94 -3.64 -19.19
CA ARG A 457 -13.46 -2.38 -18.63
C ARG A 457 -14.89 -2.10 -19.10
N GLU A 458 -15.16 -2.25 -20.38
CA GLU A 458 -16.51 -2.06 -20.95
C GLU A 458 -17.53 -3.03 -20.35
N ARG A 459 -17.14 -4.30 -20.12
CA ARG A 459 -18.00 -5.28 -19.43
C ARG A 459 -18.36 -4.82 -18.02
N TRP A 460 -17.40 -4.26 -17.27
CA TRP A 460 -17.67 -3.79 -15.90
C TRP A 460 -18.62 -2.61 -15.87
N ILE A 461 -18.47 -1.68 -16.81
CA ILE A 461 -19.39 -0.55 -16.98
C ILE A 461 -20.79 -1.06 -17.30
N ALA A 462 -20.92 -1.99 -18.25
CA ALA A 462 -22.21 -2.56 -18.65
C ALA A 462 -22.91 -3.32 -17.51
N ASN A 463 -22.13 -3.95 -16.62
CA ASN A 463 -22.65 -4.73 -15.49
C ASN A 463 -22.82 -3.90 -14.20
N GLY A 464 -22.53 -2.59 -14.22
CA GLY A 464 -22.60 -1.73 -13.04
C GLY A 464 -21.54 -2.03 -11.96
N GLN A 465 -20.46 -2.72 -12.32
CA GLN A 465 -19.37 -3.10 -11.40
C GLN A 465 -18.23 -2.07 -11.35
N ALA A 466 -18.29 -1.05 -12.21
CA ALA A 466 -17.28 0.02 -12.30
C ALA A 466 -17.26 0.90 -11.03
N ASP A 467 -18.43 1.22 -10.49
CA ASP A 467 -18.58 2.05 -9.30
C ASP A 467 -18.92 1.17 -8.08
N PHE A 468 -17.90 0.68 -7.38
CA PHE A 468 -18.13 0.00 -6.11
C PHE A 468 -18.36 1.02 -5.00
N GLN A 469 -19.48 0.89 -4.30
CA GLN A 469 -19.73 1.59 -3.04
C GLN A 469 -19.53 0.59 -1.91
N SER A 470 -18.54 0.85 -1.06
CA SER A 470 -18.45 0.12 0.21
C SER A 470 -19.62 0.55 1.09
N ASP A 471 -20.57 -0.34 1.29
CA ASP A 471 -21.54 -0.26 2.39
C ASP A 471 -20.84 -0.51 3.74
N GLU A 472 -19.70 0.16 4.00
CA GLU A 472 -19.21 0.41 5.37
C GLU A 472 -20.15 1.41 6.07
N GLY A 473 -21.46 1.20 5.92
CA GLY A 473 -22.49 1.87 6.68
C GLY A 473 -22.37 1.41 8.12
N VAL A 474 -22.44 2.38 9.04
CA VAL A 474 -22.65 2.12 10.46
C VAL A 474 -23.75 1.06 10.58
N ALA A 475 -23.44 -0.07 11.23
CA ALA A 475 -24.41 -1.15 11.43
C ALA A 475 -25.72 -0.53 11.93
N PRO A 476 -26.86 -0.81 11.28
CA PRO A 476 -28.12 -0.17 11.62
C PRO A 476 -28.40 -0.40 13.10
N TYR A 477 -28.85 0.64 13.80
CA TYR A 477 -29.25 0.51 15.19
C TYR A 477 -30.48 -0.40 15.25
N ILE A 478 -30.28 -1.63 15.70
CA ILE A 478 -31.37 -2.56 16.00
C ILE A 478 -31.62 -2.45 17.51
N GLU A 479 -32.86 -2.13 17.87
CA GLU A 479 -33.31 -2.13 19.26
C GLU A 479 -33.20 -3.56 19.82
N GLU A 480 -32.39 -3.73 20.86
CA GLU A 480 -32.14 -5.06 21.42
C GLU A 480 -33.23 -5.45 22.41
N LEU A 481 -33.90 -6.57 22.15
CA LEU A 481 -34.86 -7.13 23.10
C LEU A 481 -34.19 -7.40 24.46
N PRO A 482 -34.89 -7.15 25.58
CA PRO A 482 -34.42 -7.48 26.91
C PRO A 482 -34.07 -8.97 27.02
N LEU A 483 -32.99 -9.28 27.74
CA LEU A 483 -32.65 -10.66 28.08
C LEU A 483 -33.65 -11.20 29.11
N GLN A 484 -34.00 -12.48 28.97
CA GLN A 484 -34.79 -13.20 29.96
C GLN A 484 -33.92 -13.59 31.17
N ALA A 485 -34.55 -13.94 32.29
CA ALA A 485 -33.82 -14.43 33.47
C ALA A 485 -33.01 -15.69 33.13
N GLY A 486 -31.72 -15.70 33.52
CA GLY A 486 -30.78 -16.78 33.20
C GLY A 486 -30.10 -16.67 31.83
N GLN A 487 -30.47 -15.67 31.00
CA GLN A 487 -29.75 -15.37 29.77
C GLN A 487 -28.60 -14.39 30.01
N GLN A 488 -27.49 -14.62 29.32
CA GLN A 488 -26.35 -13.70 29.26
C GLN A 488 -26.05 -13.34 27.81
N GLY A 489 -26.09 -12.04 27.51
CA GLY A 489 -25.68 -11.52 26.22
C GLY A 489 -24.16 -11.42 26.13
N VAL A 490 -23.61 -11.83 24.99
CA VAL A 490 -22.23 -11.55 24.63
C VAL A 490 -22.24 -10.45 23.59
N GLU A 491 -21.61 -9.33 23.96
CA GLU A 491 -21.57 -8.11 23.16
C GLU A 491 -20.19 -7.91 22.52
N SER A 492 -20.17 -7.30 21.34
CA SER A 492 -18.90 -6.87 20.75
C SER A 492 -18.38 -5.62 21.45
N HIS A 493 -17.12 -5.66 21.89
CA HIS A 493 -16.44 -4.49 22.45
C HIS A 493 -15.94 -3.51 21.38
N ILE A 494 -16.00 -3.88 20.09
CA ILE A 494 -15.44 -3.10 18.98
C ILE A 494 -16.36 -3.17 17.75
N ALA A 495 -16.33 -2.13 16.90
CA ALA A 495 -17.02 -2.16 15.62
C ALA A 495 -16.19 -2.91 14.56
N GLY A 496 -16.81 -3.70 13.69
CA GLY A 496 -16.12 -4.48 12.67
C GLY A 496 -17.08 -5.31 11.80
N ASN A 497 -16.55 -6.17 10.95
CA ASN A 497 -17.35 -7.11 10.14
C ASN A 497 -17.21 -8.53 10.68
N LEU A 498 -18.29 -9.32 10.67
CA LEU A 498 -18.23 -10.70 11.13
C LEU A 498 -17.51 -11.58 10.11
N TRP A 499 -16.45 -12.27 10.53
CA TRP A 499 -15.75 -13.24 9.70
C TRP A 499 -16.36 -14.63 9.84
N GLN A 500 -16.42 -15.16 11.06
CA GLN A 500 -16.87 -16.54 11.31
C GLN A 500 -17.77 -16.62 12.54
N VAL A 501 -18.69 -17.58 12.49
CA VAL A 501 -19.45 -18.07 13.65
C VAL A 501 -18.91 -19.47 13.95
N GLN A 502 -18.42 -19.68 15.18
CA GLN A 502 -17.82 -20.95 15.61
C GLN A 502 -18.80 -21.86 16.34
N VAL A 503 -19.99 -21.37 16.68
CA VAL A 503 -20.98 -22.08 17.48
C VAL A 503 -22.38 -22.07 16.87
N GLN A 504 -23.21 -23.02 17.26
CA GLN A 504 -24.62 -23.10 16.84
C GLN A 504 -25.59 -23.04 18.02
N PRO A 505 -26.83 -22.53 17.83
CA PRO A 505 -27.88 -22.66 18.84
C PRO A 505 -28.07 -24.11 19.30
N GLY A 506 -28.12 -24.32 20.61
CA GLY A 506 -28.19 -25.62 21.29
C GLY A 506 -26.83 -26.22 21.67
N GLU A 507 -25.72 -25.63 21.21
CA GLU A 507 -24.37 -26.07 21.55
C GLU A 507 -23.98 -25.63 22.97
N ARG A 508 -23.29 -26.51 23.70
CA ARG A 508 -22.72 -26.18 25.02
C ARG A 508 -21.31 -25.63 24.84
N VAL A 509 -21.01 -24.54 25.53
CA VAL A 509 -19.70 -23.86 25.52
C VAL A 509 -19.18 -23.70 26.95
N GLU A 510 -17.86 -23.70 27.09
CA GLU A 510 -17.15 -23.40 28.32
C GLU A 510 -16.67 -21.94 28.33
N ALA A 511 -16.38 -21.42 29.52
CA ALA A 511 -15.80 -20.08 29.64
C ALA A 511 -14.44 -20.02 28.91
N GLY A 512 -14.30 -19.05 28.00
CA GLY A 512 -13.12 -18.88 27.15
C GLY A 512 -13.24 -19.49 25.74
N ASP A 513 -14.29 -20.27 25.45
CA ASP A 513 -14.51 -20.80 24.10
C ASP A 513 -14.80 -19.66 23.10
N VAL A 514 -14.29 -19.80 21.88
CA VAL A 514 -14.50 -18.82 20.81
C VAL A 514 -15.92 -18.98 20.27
N LEU A 515 -16.72 -17.91 20.34
CA LEU A 515 -18.10 -17.91 19.85
C LEU A 515 -18.18 -17.40 18.42
N VAL A 516 -17.59 -16.23 18.17
CA VAL A 516 -17.53 -15.59 16.85
C VAL A 516 -16.18 -14.90 16.66
N ILE A 517 -15.79 -14.69 15.41
CA ILE A 517 -14.58 -13.95 15.05
C ILE A 517 -15.00 -12.73 14.26
N LEU A 518 -14.62 -11.55 14.74
CA LEU A 518 -14.78 -10.27 14.05
C LEU A 518 -13.49 -9.90 13.33
N GLU A 519 -13.63 -9.18 12.23
CA GLU A 519 -12.57 -8.44 11.58
C GLU A 519 -12.76 -6.95 11.90
N SER A 520 -11.82 -6.37 12.64
CA SER A 520 -11.80 -4.93 12.92
C SER A 520 -10.37 -4.41 12.92
N MET A 521 -10.18 -3.20 12.38
CA MET A 521 -8.85 -2.57 12.32
C MET A 521 -7.77 -3.47 11.69
N LYS A 522 -8.15 -4.31 10.72
CA LYS A 522 -7.28 -5.33 10.06
C LYS A 522 -6.77 -6.42 11.00
N MET A 523 -7.47 -6.66 12.10
CA MET A 523 -7.19 -7.73 13.06
C MET A 523 -8.40 -8.66 13.19
N GLU A 524 -8.12 -9.94 13.41
CA GLU A 524 -9.12 -10.90 13.86
C GLU A 524 -9.27 -10.80 15.37
N ILE A 525 -10.50 -10.59 15.83
CA ILE A 525 -10.83 -10.39 17.23
C ILE A 525 -11.84 -11.48 17.62
N PRO A 526 -11.39 -12.55 18.30
CA PRO A 526 -12.31 -13.55 18.80
C PRO A 526 -13.13 -12.99 19.96
N LEU A 527 -14.45 -13.20 19.91
CA LEU A 527 -15.34 -12.97 21.03
C LEU A 527 -15.52 -14.28 21.77
N LEU A 528 -15.10 -14.28 23.03
CA LEU A 528 -15.06 -15.47 23.87
C LEU A 528 -16.33 -15.57 24.74
N ALA A 529 -16.71 -16.80 25.09
CA ALA A 529 -17.75 -17.06 26.06
C ALA A 529 -17.30 -16.56 27.45
N PRO A 530 -18.03 -15.64 28.09
CA PRO A 530 -17.65 -15.14 29.42
C PRO A 530 -17.89 -16.16 30.52
N VAL A 531 -18.80 -17.12 30.30
CA VAL A 531 -19.21 -18.17 31.22
C VAL A 531 -19.53 -19.45 30.45
N ALA A 532 -19.56 -20.58 31.16
CA ALA A 532 -20.10 -21.82 30.61
C ALA A 532 -21.63 -21.74 30.49
N GLY A 533 -22.18 -22.43 29.50
CA GLY A 533 -23.62 -22.44 29.26
C GLY A 533 -24.00 -23.03 27.91
N VAL A 534 -25.26 -22.86 27.53
CA VAL A 534 -25.79 -23.32 26.23
C VAL A 534 -26.08 -22.12 25.34
N VAL A 535 -25.58 -22.13 24.10
CA VAL A 535 -25.86 -21.11 23.10
C VAL A 535 -27.35 -21.14 22.77
N GLN A 536 -28.09 -20.07 23.06
CA GLN A 536 -29.51 -19.98 22.72
C GLN A 536 -29.72 -19.30 21.37
N GLU A 537 -28.99 -18.23 21.09
CA GLU A 537 -29.14 -17.45 19.86
C GLU A 537 -27.79 -16.99 19.34
N VAL A 538 -27.61 -17.03 18.02
CA VAL A 538 -26.56 -16.31 17.30
C VAL A 538 -27.25 -15.26 16.44
N ARG A 539 -26.97 -13.98 16.70
CA ARG A 539 -27.70 -12.83 16.13
C ARG A 539 -26.99 -12.16 14.95
N VAL A 540 -25.91 -12.76 14.48
CA VAL A 540 -25.05 -12.23 13.42
C VAL A 540 -24.71 -13.34 12.43
N GLN A 541 -24.40 -12.98 11.19
CA GLN A 541 -23.97 -13.90 10.14
C GLN A 541 -22.70 -13.41 9.47
N PRO A 542 -21.84 -14.30 8.92
CA PRO A 542 -20.62 -13.89 8.22
C PRO A 542 -20.91 -12.80 7.17
N GLY A 543 -20.07 -11.78 7.15
CA GLY A 543 -20.21 -10.57 6.32
C GLY A 543 -21.07 -9.46 6.93
N SER A 544 -21.74 -9.68 8.07
CA SER A 544 -22.54 -8.63 8.73
C SER A 544 -21.66 -7.59 9.41
N ALA A 545 -22.00 -6.31 9.27
CA ALA A 545 -21.42 -5.25 10.08
C ALA A 545 -21.90 -5.35 11.54
N VAL A 546 -20.99 -5.13 12.48
CA VAL A 546 -21.21 -5.19 13.93
C VAL A 546 -20.72 -3.88 14.55
N ARG A 547 -21.53 -3.27 15.42
CA ARG A 547 -21.13 -2.08 16.21
C ARG A 547 -20.55 -2.47 17.57
N ALA A 548 -19.76 -1.58 18.16
CA ALA A 548 -19.41 -1.70 19.57
C ALA A 548 -20.68 -1.65 20.44
N GLY A 549 -20.78 -2.53 21.42
CA GLY A 549 -21.93 -2.75 22.29
C GLY A 549 -23.08 -3.56 21.67
N GLN A 550 -22.95 -4.08 20.43
CA GLN A 550 -23.99 -4.94 19.85
C GLN A 550 -23.89 -6.37 20.38
N ARG A 551 -25.02 -6.91 20.82
CA ARG A 551 -25.16 -8.31 21.21
C ARG A 551 -25.08 -9.23 20.00
N VAL A 552 -24.10 -10.12 20.00
CA VAL A 552 -23.85 -11.07 18.90
C VAL A 552 -24.33 -12.49 19.23
N VAL A 553 -24.27 -12.89 20.50
CA VAL A 553 -24.67 -14.23 20.97
C VAL A 553 -25.44 -14.10 22.29
N VAL A 554 -26.39 -15.00 22.52
CA VAL A 554 -27.09 -15.16 23.81
C VAL A 554 -26.80 -16.55 24.34
N LEU A 555 -26.29 -16.62 25.57
CA LEU A 555 -26.07 -17.87 26.30
C LEU A 555 -27.17 -18.04 27.36
N ALA A 556 -27.61 -19.27 27.60
CA ALA A 556 -28.19 -19.67 28.88
C ALA A 556 -27.04 -20.04 29.81
N ALA A 557 -26.74 -19.18 30.77
CA ALA A 557 -25.67 -19.44 31.72
C ALA A 557 -26.05 -20.62 32.63
N ASP A 558 -25.06 -21.44 32.98
CA ASP A 558 -25.21 -22.57 33.90
C ASP A 558 -25.51 -22.14 35.35
#